data_AF-A0A2M7CMS1-F1
#
_entry.id   AF-A0A2M7CMS1-F1
#
_cell.length_a   1.000
_cell.length_b   1.000
_cell.length_c   1.000
_cell.angle_alpha   90.00
_cell.angle_beta   90.00
_cell.angle_gamma   90.00
#
_symmetry.space_group_name_H-M   'P 1'
#
loop_
_entity.id
_entity.type
_entity.pdbx_description
1 polymer ?
#
loop_
_entity_poly.entity_id
_entity_poly.type
_entity_poly.pdbx_seq_one_letter_code
_entity_poly.pdbx_strand_id
1 'polypeptide(L)'
;MYILHRLRAGLSDGRDQIGGGSGMKTFSLMFAGVGGQGSLLIADLTSLAAVSAGYDTKQTEVHGVSQRGGSVETHVRFGEKVHSPIVTPGEAYAVIGLEKLEALRFAHYVNAKDGTILVNDHELIPGSIANAEKIYPHETIDFLKSKGLRVIVLPASQTARELGDGRMANVVLLGALSTLLPIPQETWDKTLRLRIPAKYLEGNLKAFQAGRKMAS
;
A
#
# COMPACT_ATOMS: atom_id res chain seq x y z
N MET A 1 5.36 22.25 -10.71
CA MET A 1 5.28 23.64 -10.22
C MET A 1 5.01 23.59 -8.72
N TYR A 2 6.09 23.76 -7.93
CA TYR A 2 6.20 23.99 -6.47
C TYR A 2 5.50 22.98 -5.53
N ILE A 3 6.14 22.35 -4.54
CA ILE A 3 7.08 22.89 -3.54
C ILE A 3 7.97 21.74 -3.06
N LEU A 4 9.31 21.88 -3.16
CA LEU A 4 10.29 21.36 -2.19
C LEU A 4 11.68 21.80 -2.66
N HIS A 5 12.07 23.01 -2.24
CA HIS A 5 13.46 23.43 -2.29
C HIS A 5 13.76 24.28 -1.05
N ARG A 6 14.89 23.93 -0.43
CA ARG A 6 15.67 24.60 0.63
C ARG A 6 15.29 24.29 2.09
N LEU A 7 16.21 23.60 2.76
CA LEU A 7 17.16 24.02 3.83
C LEU A 7 17.91 22.74 4.27
N ARG A 8 19.22 22.59 4.46
CA ARG A 8 20.48 23.37 4.41
C ARG A 8 21.61 22.31 4.27
N ALA A 9 22.59 22.50 3.39
CA ALA A 9 23.96 22.95 3.71
C ALA A 9 24.69 22.17 4.84
N GLY A 10 25.66 21.34 4.45
CA GLY A 10 26.57 20.62 5.34
C GLY A 10 27.22 19.40 4.66
N LEU A 11 27.89 19.60 3.53
CA LEU A 11 28.71 18.56 2.90
C LEU A 11 30.06 18.52 3.62
N SER A 12 30.31 17.44 4.36
CA SER A 12 31.66 16.94 4.63
C SER A 12 31.73 15.50 4.10
N ASP A 13 32.70 15.27 3.22
CA ASP A 13 33.09 13.96 2.71
C ASP A 13 33.29 12.95 3.83
N GLY A 14 32.81 11.72 3.60
CA GLY A 14 32.89 10.63 4.57
C GLY A 14 32.42 9.32 3.99
N ARG A 15 33.09 8.86 2.92
CA ARG A 15 33.21 7.41 2.70
C ARG A 15 33.94 6.86 3.92
N ASP A 16 33.19 6.19 4.79
CA ASP A 16 33.61 5.10 5.68
C ASP A 16 32.68 5.06 6.89
N GLN A 17 31.82 4.05 6.93
CA GLN A 17 31.59 3.18 8.10
C GLN A 17 30.39 2.26 7.85
N ILE A 18 30.70 1.11 7.26
CA ILE A 18 29.98 -0.14 7.45
C ILE A 18 30.28 -0.61 8.88
N GLY A 19 29.35 -0.37 9.79
CA GLY A 19 29.44 -0.80 11.19
C GLY A 19 28.04 -1.11 11.70
N GLY A 20 27.85 -2.33 12.20
CA GLY A 20 26.57 -2.87 12.67
C GLY A 20 25.91 -2.01 13.74
N GLY A 21 24.89 -1.27 13.35
CA GLY A 21 23.80 -0.90 14.23
C GLY A 21 22.70 -1.95 14.13
N SER A 22 22.07 -2.29 15.24
CA SER A 22 20.72 -2.87 15.21
C SER A 22 19.80 -1.88 14.50
N GLY A 23 19.74 -1.95 13.17
CA GLY A 23 19.06 -0.97 12.34
C GLY A 23 17.60 -0.90 12.72
N MET A 24 17.15 0.25 13.21
CA MET A 24 15.75 0.46 13.54
C MET A 24 14.89 0.22 12.29
N LYS A 25 13.82 -0.54 12.48
CA LYS A 25 13.03 -1.14 11.41
C LYS A 25 12.43 -0.06 10.51
N THR A 26 12.83 -0.05 9.23
CA THR A 26 12.12 0.68 8.17
C THR A 26 10.99 -0.21 7.67
N PHE A 27 9.79 0.35 7.56
CA PHE A 27 8.63 -0.30 6.97
C PHE A 27 8.57 0.05 5.49
N SER A 28 8.82 -0.94 4.65
CA SER A 28 8.77 -0.82 3.19
C SER A 28 7.46 -1.39 2.67
N LEU A 29 6.65 -0.56 2.02
CA LEU A 29 5.32 -0.90 1.52
C LEU A 29 5.27 -0.70 0.01
N MET A 30 4.66 -1.66 -0.68
CA MET A 30 4.39 -1.59 -2.11
C MET A 30 2.90 -1.70 -2.35
N PHE A 31 2.30 -0.71 -2.99
CA PHE A 31 0.92 -0.71 -3.41
C PHE A 31 0.88 -1.04 -4.90
N ALA A 32 0.27 -2.15 -5.26
CA ALA A 32 0.19 -2.66 -6.61
C ALA A 32 -1.27 -2.68 -7.07
N GLY A 33 -1.53 -2.12 -8.25
CA GLY A 33 -2.88 -2.03 -8.78
C GLY A 33 -2.89 -1.74 -10.28
N VAL A 34 -4.10 -1.57 -10.79
CA VAL A 34 -4.37 -1.13 -12.16
C VAL A 34 -4.67 0.37 -12.15
N GLY A 35 -4.12 1.09 -13.13
CA GLY A 35 -4.31 2.53 -13.27
C GLY A 35 -5.78 2.93 -13.24
N GLY A 36 -6.14 3.80 -12.28
CA GLY A 36 -7.52 4.23 -12.01
C GLY A 36 -8.13 3.68 -10.72
N GLN A 37 -7.51 2.69 -10.06
CA GLN A 37 -8.02 2.13 -8.80
C GLN A 37 -7.74 3.00 -7.56
N GLY A 38 -6.91 4.04 -7.68
CA GLY A 38 -6.62 4.96 -6.58
C GLY A 38 -5.52 4.48 -5.62
N SER A 39 -4.53 3.73 -6.10
CA SER A 39 -3.32 3.33 -5.35
C SER A 39 -2.62 4.53 -4.68
N LEU A 40 -2.59 5.68 -5.35
CA LEU A 40 -2.06 6.92 -4.78
C LEU A 40 -2.82 7.39 -3.53
N LEU A 41 -4.15 7.22 -3.46
CA LEU A 41 -4.91 7.68 -2.30
C LEU A 41 -4.54 6.87 -1.05
N ILE A 42 -4.45 5.54 -1.17
CA ILE A 42 -4.08 4.68 -0.04
C ILE A 42 -2.61 4.90 0.37
N ALA A 43 -1.72 5.10 -0.59
CA ALA A 43 -0.32 5.45 -0.34
C ALA A 43 -0.20 6.80 0.38
N ASP A 44 -0.88 7.85 -0.11
CA ASP A 44 -0.87 9.18 0.50
C ASP A 44 -1.40 9.16 1.95
N LEU A 45 -2.50 8.44 2.19
CA LEU A 45 -3.06 8.28 3.54
C LEU A 45 -2.08 7.55 4.46
N THR A 46 -1.39 6.53 3.94
CA THR A 46 -0.35 5.79 4.66
C THR A 46 0.84 6.69 5.00
N SER A 47 1.34 7.45 4.03
CA SER A 47 2.45 8.37 4.23
C SER A 47 2.09 9.50 5.20
N LEU A 48 0.90 10.07 5.09
CA LEU A 48 0.45 11.13 6.00
C LEU A 48 0.30 10.63 7.44
N ALA A 49 -0.21 9.42 7.62
CA ALA A 49 -0.28 8.80 8.94
C ALA A 49 1.11 8.51 9.52
N ALA A 50 2.06 8.04 8.70
CA ALA A 50 3.44 7.79 9.13
C ALA A 50 4.16 9.10 9.53
N VAL A 51 4.04 10.15 8.73
CA VAL A 51 4.56 11.50 9.07
C VAL A 51 3.93 12.02 10.35
N SER A 52 2.62 11.86 10.51
CA SER A 52 1.89 12.30 11.72
C SER A 52 2.28 11.50 12.97
N ALA A 53 2.80 10.28 12.80
CA ALA A 53 3.39 9.47 13.87
C ALA A 53 4.87 9.80 14.13
N GLY A 54 5.46 10.76 13.42
CA GLY A 54 6.84 11.22 13.63
C GLY A 54 7.90 10.47 12.82
N TYR A 55 7.52 9.65 11.85
CA TYR A 55 8.48 8.92 11.01
C TYR A 55 8.98 9.75 9.83
N ASP A 56 10.27 9.64 9.51
CA ASP A 56 10.79 10.01 8.19
C ASP A 56 10.13 9.11 7.15
N THR A 57 9.49 9.71 6.16
CA THR A 57 8.64 9.00 5.20
C THR A 57 8.98 9.46 3.80
N LYS A 58 9.14 8.49 2.89
CA LYS A 58 9.39 8.75 1.47
C LYS A 58 8.43 7.93 0.63
N GLN A 59 7.86 8.57 -0.38
CA GLN A 59 6.93 7.96 -1.32
C GLN A 59 7.43 8.19 -2.74
N THR A 60 7.27 7.20 -3.61
CA THR A 60 7.43 7.37 -5.05
C THR A 60 6.41 6.50 -5.78
N GLU A 61 5.93 6.99 -6.91
CA GLU A 61 5.11 6.21 -7.84
C GLU A 61 5.97 5.79 -9.02
N VAL A 62 5.79 4.55 -9.47
CA VAL A 62 6.33 4.07 -10.74
C VAL A 62 5.15 3.65 -11.59
N HIS A 63 5.00 4.32 -12.72
CA HIS A 63 3.99 3.99 -13.71
C HIS A 63 4.66 3.90 -15.08
N GLY A 64 4.19 2.99 -15.92
CA GLY A 64 4.57 2.96 -17.33
C GLY A 64 3.96 4.13 -18.11
N VAL A 65 4.06 4.07 -19.44
CA VAL A 65 3.40 5.02 -20.36
C VAL A 65 1.87 4.93 -20.31
N SER A 66 1.32 3.84 -19.76
CA SER A 66 -0.10 3.62 -19.59
C SER A 66 -0.56 3.96 -18.18
N GLN A 67 -1.23 5.09 -18.02
CA GLN A 67 -1.80 5.54 -16.74
C GLN A 67 -3.20 4.99 -16.46
N ARG A 68 -3.83 4.29 -17.43
CA ARG A 68 -5.18 3.72 -17.30
C ARG A 68 -5.20 2.30 -17.85
N GLY A 69 -5.66 1.35 -17.04
CA GLY A 69 -5.69 -0.07 -17.43
C GLY A 69 -4.33 -0.77 -17.45
N GLY A 70 -3.22 -0.04 -17.25
CA GLY A 70 -1.89 -0.60 -17.04
C GLY A 70 -1.60 -0.88 -15.57
N SER A 71 -0.60 -1.73 -15.33
CA SER A 71 -0.03 -1.95 -14.00
C SER A 71 0.61 -0.66 -13.46
N VAL A 72 0.32 -0.34 -12.21
CA VAL A 72 0.91 0.78 -11.49
C VAL A 72 1.38 0.32 -10.12
N GLU A 73 2.52 0.85 -9.68
CA GLU A 73 3.06 0.59 -8.36
C GLU A 73 3.40 1.88 -7.64
N THR A 74 3.17 1.91 -6.33
CA THR A 74 3.57 3.01 -5.46
C THR A 74 4.34 2.46 -4.29
N HIS A 75 5.50 3.03 -4.02
CA HIS A 75 6.37 2.64 -2.92
C HIS A 75 6.24 3.67 -1.81
N VAL A 76 6.03 3.20 -0.58
CA VAL A 76 6.08 4.01 0.63
C VAL A 76 7.06 3.37 1.59
N ARG A 77 8.05 4.13 2.03
CA ARG A 77 9.01 3.70 3.04
C ARG A 77 8.99 4.68 4.20
N PHE A 78 8.87 4.18 5.42
CA PHE A 78 8.93 5.01 6.62
C PHE A 78 9.69 4.35 7.78
N GLY A 79 10.30 5.15 8.63
CA GLY A 79 11.06 4.72 9.80
C GLY A 79 11.68 5.93 10.50
N GLU A 80 12.66 5.73 11.38
CA GLU A 80 13.38 6.86 11.97
C GLU A 80 14.13 7.69 10.91
N LYS A 81 14.75 7.00 9.94
CA LYS A 81 15.47 7.61 8.84
C LYS A 81 15.39 6.73 7.60
N VAL A 82 14.95 7.31 6.50
CA VAL A 82 14.78 6.63 5.21
C VAL A 82 15.70 7.26 4.18
N HIS A 83 16.54 6.47 3.52
CA HIS A 83 17.52 7.00 2.57
C HIS A 83 17.05 6.97 1.12
N SER A 84 16.09 6.11 0.79
CA SER A 84 15.56 5.91 -0.56
C SER A 84 14.06 5.65 -0.50
N PRO A 85 13.27 6.14 -1.47
CA PRO A 85 11.84 5.80 -1.58
C PRO A 85 11.61 4.42 -2.20
N ILE A 86 12.63 3.81 -2.83
CA ILE A 86 12.47 2.57 -3.60
C ILE A 86 12.49 1.36 -2.68
N VAL A 87 11.48 0.50 -2.81
CA VAL A 87 11.48 -0.86 -2.26
C VAL A 87 12.15 -1.78 -3.28
N THR A 88 12.99 -2.70 -2.82
CA THR A 88 13.65 -3.69 -3.68
C THR A 88 13.01 -5.07 -3.49
N PRO A 89 13.18 -6.00 -4.45
CA PRO A 89 12.67 -7.36 -4.33
C PRO A 89 13.11 -8.05 -3.03
N GLY A 90 12.17 -8.70 -2.35
CA GLY A 90 12.38 -9.39 -1.07
C GLY A 90 12.46 -8.48 0.18
N GLU A 91 12.31 -7.16 0.05
CA GLU A 91 12.41 -6.22 1.19
C GLU A 91 11.06 -5.65 1.66
N ALA A 92 9.96 -5.87 0.95
CA ALA A 92 8.68 -5.29 1.33
C ALA A 92 8.14 -5.94 2.61
N TYR A 93 7.91 -5.12 3.63
CA TYR A 93 7.16 -5.51 4.82
C TYR A 93 5.70 -5.82 4.48
N ALA A 94 5.12 -5.08 3.53
CA ALA A 94 3.85 -5.46 2.94
C ALA A 94 3.77 -5.15 1.45
N VAL A 95 3.17 -6.08 0.71
CA VAL A 95 2.70 -5.85 -0.66
C VAL A 95 1.17 -5.77 -0.60
N ILE A 96 0.61 -4.65 -1.02
CA ILE A 96 -0.82 -4.36 -1.01
C ILE A 96 -1.34 -4.45 -2.44
N GLY A 97 -2.02 -5.54 -2.78
CA GLY A 97 -2.67 -5.72 -4.07
C GLY A 97 -4.09 -5.18 -4.06
N LEU A 98 -4.36 -4.14 -4.84
CA LEU A 98 -5.71 -3.61 -5.07
C LEU A 98 -6.55 -4.53 -5.95
N GLU A 99 -5.90 -5.50 -6.59
CA GLU A 99 -6.43 -6.49 -7.53
C GLU A 99 -5.57 -7.76 -7.39
N LYS A 100 -6.16 -8.96 -7.57
CA LYS A 100 -5.47 -10.24 -7.28
C LYS A 100 -4.21 -10.45 -8.13
N LEU A 101 -4.30 -10.25 -9.45
CA LEU A 101 -3.21 -10.47 -10.38
C LEU A 101 -2.05 -9.50 -10.14
N GLU A 102 -2.32 -8.28 -9.70
CA GLU A 102 -1.27 -7.34 -9.29
C GLU A 102 -0.56 -7.81 -8.02
N ALA A 103 -1.29 -8.38 -7.05
CA ALA A 103 -0.66 -9.01 -5.88
C ALA A 103 0.30 -10.14 -6.28
N LEU A 104 -0.10 -10.98 -7.26
CA LEU A 104 0.75 -12.04 -7.79
C LEU A 104 1.98 -11.51 -8.51
N ARG A 105 1.77 -10.52 -9.40
CA ARG A 105 2.85 -9.92 -10.21
C ARG A 105 3.98 -9.39 -9.32
N PHE A 106 3.62 -8.76 -8.21
CA PHE A 106 4.58 -8.14 -7.30
C PHE A 106 4.88 -8.95 -6.04
N ALA A 107 4.40 -10.19 -5.93
CA ALA A 107 4.64 -11.04 -4.76
C ALA A 107 6.12 -11.24 -4.46
N HIS A 108 6.99 -11.22 -5.47
CA HIS A 108 8.44 -11.33 -5.32
C HIS A 108 9.10 -10.16 -4.56
N TYR A 109 8.37 -9.06 -4.31
CA TYR A 109 8.83 -7.98 -3.45
C TYR A 109 8.68 -8.28 -1.97
N VAL A 110 7.74 -9.15 -1.58
CA VAL A 110 7.48 -9.41 -0.16
C VAL A 110 8.67 -10.07 0.50
N ASN A 111 9.01 -9.61 1.70
CA ASN A 111 9.97 -10.31 2.54
C ASN A 111 9.39 -11.67 2.95
N ALA A 112 10.02 -12.76 2.52
CA ALA A 112 9.51 -14.11 2.74
C ALA A 112 9.51 -14.54 4.22
N LYS A 113 10.25 -13.85 5.10
CA LYS A 113 10.34 -14.21 6.53
C LYS A 113 9.30 -13.50 7.39
N ASP A 114 9.12 -12.20 7.20
CA ASP A 114 8.26 -11.37 8.07
C ASP A 114 7.31 -10.43 7.30
N GLY A 115 7.29 -10.50 5.98
CA GLY A 115 6.41 -9.70 5.14
C GLY A 115 5.01 -10.29 4.98
N THR A 116 4.05 -9.45 4.58
CA THR A 116 2.65 -9.84 4.36
C THR A 116 2.17 -9.36 2.98
N ILE A 117 1.46 -10.22 2.26
CA ILE A 117 0.70 -9.80 1.08
C ILE A 117 -0.75 -9.53 1.53
N LEU A 118 -1.20 -8.28 1.42
CA LEU A 118 -2.57 -7.87 1.69
C LEU A 118 -3.30 -7.69 0.36
N VAL A 119 -4.34 -8.49 0.11
CA VAL A 119 -4.99 -8.55 -1.20
C VAL A 119 -6.47 -8.22 -1.11
N ASN A 120 -6.90 -7.26 -1.92
CA ASN A 120 -8.31 -7.10 -2.25
C ASN A 120 -8.78 -8.28 -3.09
N ASP A 121 -9.79 -9.02 -2.63
CA ASP A 121 -10.46 -10.08 -3.39
C ASP A 121 -11.29 -9.46 -4.52
N HIS A 122 -10.58 -9.00 -5.55
CA HIS A 122 -11.14 -8.28 -6.68
C HIS A 122 -10.38 -8.63 -7.95
N GLU A 123 -11.15 -8.95 -8.98
CA GLU A 123 -10.65 -9.28 -10.32
C GLU A 123 -11.06 -8.18 -11.29
N LEU A 124 -10.11 -7.71 -12.08
CA LEU A 124 -10.33 -6.78 -13.17
C LEU A 124 -10.05 -7.45 -14.51
N ILE A 125 -11.10 -8.04 -15.06
CA ILE A 125 -11.07 -8.76 -16.33
C ILE A 125 -10.99 -7.74 -17.49
N PRO A 126 -9.92 -7.73 -18.32
CA PRO A 126 -9.81 -6.78 -19.43
C PRO A 126 -10.83 -7.07 -20.53
N GLY A 127 -11.78 -6.16 -20.75
CA GLY A 127 -12.79 -6.30 -21.81
C GLY A 127 -12.24 -6.25 -23.24
N SER A 128 -10.99 -5.84 -23.43
CA SER A 128 -10.31 -5.77 -24.74
C SER A 128 -9.73 -7.11 -25.20
N ILE A 129 -9.73 -8.14 -24.35
CA ILE A 129 -9.14 -9.45 -24.65
C ILE A 129 -10.26 -10.48 -24.83
N ALA A 130 -10.31 -11.14 -25.99
CA ALA A 130 -11.25 -12.22 -26.24
C ALA A 130 -11.02 -13.38 -25.26
N ASN A 131 -12.08 -13.88 -24.63
CA ASN A 131 -12.04 -14.92 -23.60
C ASN A 131 -11.19 -14.57 -22.37
N ALA A 132 -11.00 -13.28 -22.06
CA ALA A 132 -10.25 -12.81 -20.89
C ALA A 132 -10.65 -13.52 -19.59
N GLU A 133 -11.95 -13.67 -19.35
CA GLU A 133 -12.51 -14.40 -18.20
C GLU A 133 -11.91 -15.80 -18.08
N LYS A 134 -11.88 -16.54 -19.19
CA LYS A 134 -11.49 -17.94 -19.21
C LYS A 134 -9.98 -18.15 -19.00
N ILE A 135 -9.18 -17.14 -19.29
CA ILE A 135 -7.72 -17.17 -19.17
C ILE A 135 -7.22 -16.42 -17.92
N TYR A 136 -8.11 -15.75 -17.19
CA TYR A 136 -7.75 -15.04 -15.97
C TYR A 136 -7.31 -16.06 -14.90
N PRO A 137 -6.19 -15.84 -14.20
CA PRO A 137 -5.69 -16.78 -13.21
C PRO A 137 -6.45 -16.64 -11.88
N HIS A 138 -7.65 -17.21 -11.79
CA HIS A 138 -8.51 -17.14 -10.59
C HIS A 138 -7.87 -17.78 -9.34
N GLU A 139 -7.01 -18.79 -9.52
CA GLU A 139 -6.27 -19.54 -8.50
C GLU A 139 -5.10 -18.72 -7.87
N THR A 140 -4.99 -17.43 -8.18
CA THR A 140 -3.88 -16.56 -7.76
C THR A 140 -3.61 -16.58 -6.26
N ILE A 141 -4.67 -16.47 -5.44
CA ILE A 141 -4.54 -16.43 -3.98
C ILE A 141 -4.00 -17.76 -3.44
N ASP A 142 -4.52 -18.88 -3.95
CA ASP A 142 -4.14 -20.21 -3.49
C ASP A 142 -2.70 -20.53 -3.92
N PHE A 143 -2.29 -20.10 -5.11
CA PHE A 143 -0.89 -20.16 -5.53
C PHE A 143 0.03 -19.35 -4.59
N LEU A 144 -0.34 -18.12 -4.21
CA LEU A 144 0.47 -17.32 -3.29
C LEU A 144 0.63 -17.99 -1.92
N LYS A 145 -0.47 -18.53 -1.37
CA LYS A 145 -0.45 -19.29 -0.12
C LYS A 145 0.39 -20.56 -0.24
N SER A 146 0.33 -21.27 -1.36
CA SER A 146 1.09 -22.50 -1.59
C SER A 146 2.61 -22.28 -1.63
N LYS A 147 3.08 -21.03 -1.78
CA LYS A 147 4.49 -20.64 -1.65
C LYS A 147 4.94 -20.40 -0.21
N GLY A 148 4.07 -20.61 0.78
CA GLY A 148 4.37 -20.37 2.19
C GLY A 148 4.39 -18.90 2.56
N LEU A 149 3.84 -18.02 1.72
CA LEU A 149 3.76 -16.58 1.98
C LEU A 149 2.59 -16.28 2.92
N ARG A 150 2.77 -15.30 3.81
CA ARG A 150 1.66 -14.78 4.63
C ARG A 150 0.76 -13.92 3.75
N VAL A 151 -0.46 -14.39 3.51
CA VAL A 151 -1.45 -13.71 2.66
C VAL A 151 -2.71 -13.40 3.46
N ILE A 152 -3.07 -12.13 3.55
CA ILE A 152 -4.34 -11.64 4.10
C ILE A 152 -5.22 -11.23 2.92
N VAL A 153 -6.42 -11.79 2.83
CA VAL A 153 -7.36 -11.50 1.75
C VAL A 153 -8.62 -10.93 2.34
N LEU A 154 -9.14 -9.85 1.75
CA LEU A 154 -10.41 -9.26 2.14
C LEU A 154 -11.18 -8.72 0.93
N PRO A 155 -12.52 -8.80 0.93
CA PRO A 155 -13.35 -8.33 -0.17
C PRO A 155 -13.59 -6.82 -0.06
N ALA A 156 -12.52 -6.01 -0.13
CA ALA A 156 -12.57 -4.57 0.13
C ALA A 156 -13.50 -3.83 -0.86
N SER A 157 -13.46 -4.18 -2.15
CA SER A 157 -14.36 -3.63 -3.16
C SER A 157 -15.83 -3.96 -2.92
N GLN A 158 -16.14 -5.18 -2.46
CA GLN A 158 -17.51 -5.56 -2.11
C GLN A 158 -17.98 -4.84 -0.85
N THR A 159 -17.16 -4.86 0.20
CA THR A 159 -17.45 -4.20 1.48
C THR A 159 -17.75 -2.72 1.28
N ALA A 160 -16.98 -2.01 0.45
CA ALA A 160 -17.21 -0.60 0.16
C ALA A 160 -18.56 -0.35 -0.54
N ARG A 161 -18.98 -1.25 -1.46
CA ARG A 161 -20.28 -1.17 -2.12
C ARG A 161 -21.43 -1.41 -1.14
N GLU A 162 -21.29 -2.38 -0.24
CA GLU A 162 -22.28 -2.67 0.81
C GLU A 162 -22.43 -1.52 1.81
N LEU A 163 -21.34 -0.77 2.05
CA LEU A 163 -21.34 0.47 2.85
C LEU A 163 -21.88 1.69 2.08
N GLY A 164 -22.28 1.54 0.82
CA GLY A 164 -22.97 2.55 0.02
C GLY A 164 -22.08 3.36 -0.93
N ASP A 165 -20.76 3.14 -0.97
CA ASP A 165 -19.88 3.83 -1.91
C ASP A 165 -18.63 2.99 -2.25
N GLY A 166 -18.61 2.40 -3.46
CA GLY A 166 -17.48 1.58 -3.94
C GLY A 166 -16.13 2.30 -3.97
N ARG A 167 -16.11 3.64 -3.98
CA ARG A 167 -14.86 4.43 -3.93
C ARG A 167 -14.12 4.28 -2.59
N MET A 168 -14.79 3.76 -1.57
CA MET A 168 -14.20 3.53 -0.24
C MET A 168 -13.35 2.27 -0.15
N ALA A 169 -13.23 1.46 -1.22
CA ALA A 169 -12.48 0.20 -1.21
C ALA A 169 -11.03 0.38 -0.71
N ASN A 170 -10.37 1.45 -1.12
CA ASN A 170 -9.01 1.77 -0.67
C ASN A 170 -8.94 2.10 0.82
N VAL A 171 -10.00 2.65 1.40
CA VAL A 171 -10.06 2.94 2.83
C VAL A 171 -10.39 1.69 3.64
N VAL A 172 -11.13 0.73 3.08
CA VAL A 172 -11.25 -0.62 3.66
C VAL A 172 -9.89 -1.32 3.68
N LEU A 173 -9.14 -1.31 2.57
CA LEU A 173 -7.77 -1.85 2.54
C LEU A 173 -6.84 -1.12 3.51
N LEU A 174 -6.93 0.21 3.60
CA LEU A 174 -6.15 1.01 4.56
C LEU A 174 -6.42 0.57 6.01
N GLY A 175 -7.69 0.29 6.32
CA GLY A 175 -8.09 -0.27 7.60
C GLY A 175 -7.34 -1.55 7.92
N ALA A 176 -7.33 -2.51 7.01
CA ALA A 176 -6.60 -3.75 7.18
C ALA A 176 -5.07 -3.53 7.28
N LEU A 177 -4.49 -2.69 6.42
CA LEU A 177 -3.07 -2.36 6.47
C LEU A 177 -2.67 -1.74 7.82
N SER A 178 -3.53 -0.92 8.41
CA SER A 178 -3.26 -0.24 9.68
C SER A 178 -3.13 -1.17 10.89
N THR A 179 -3.51 -2.45 10.79
CA THR A 179 -3.28 -3.45 11.85
C THR A 179 -1.87 -4.05 11.78
N LEU A 180 -1.20 -3.91 10.63
CA LEU A 180 0.15 -4.42 10.38
C LEU A 180 1.24 -3.39 10.73
N LEU A 181 0.89 -2.10 10.79
CA LEU A 181 1.86 -1.02 10.94
C LEU A 181 1.92 -0.52 12.39
N PRO A 182 3.10 -0.07 12.88
CA PRO A 182 3.26 0.45 14.24
C PRO A 182 2.75 1.90 14.36
N ILE A 183 1.60 2.20 13.78
CA ILE A 183 0.98 3.52 13.80
C ILE A 183 -0.31 3.43 14.64
N PRO A 184 -0.43 4.22 15.73
CA PRO A 184 -1.62 4.19 16.58
C PRO A 184 -2.90 4.48 15.81
N GLN A 185 -4.01 3.83 16.21
CA GLN A 185 -5.32 4.02 15.56
C GLN A 185 -5.73 5.49 15.49
N GLU A 186 -5.49 6.24 16.57
CA GLU A 186 -5.84 7.65 16.64
C GLU A 186 -5.17 8.50 15.55
N THR A 187 -3.97 8.11 15.11
CA THR A 187 -3.23 8.79 14.04
C THR A 187 -3.92 8.58 12.69
N TRP A 188 -4.44 7.37 12.45
CA TRP A 188 -5.25 7.08 11.27
C TRP A 188 -6.56 7.85 11.26
N ASP A 189 -7.27 7.89 12.39
CA ASP A 189 -8.52 8.64 12.52
C ASP A 189 -8.31 10.14 12.27
N LYS A 190 -7.24 10.72 12.82
CA LYS A 190 -6.83 12.12 12.56
C LYS A 190 -6.50 12.33 11.08
N THR A 191 -5.76 11.41 10.47
CA THR A 191 -5.36 11.45 9.05
C THR A 191 -6.58 11.44 8.13
N LEU A 192 -7.55 10.56 8.38
CA LEU A 192 -8.79 10.48 7.60
C LEU A 192 -9.60 11.78 7.72
N ARG A 193 -9.72 12.33 8.94
CA ARG A 193 -10.42 13.62 9.17
C ARG A 193 -9.77 14.79 8.46
N LEU A 194 -8.45 14.78 8.32
CA LEU A 194 -7.70 15.82 7.61
C LEU A 194 -7.82 15.70 6.09
N ARG A 195 -7.75 14.48 5.55
CA ARG A 195 -7.60 14.24 4.11
C ARG A 195 -8.92 13.98 3.37
N ILE A 196 -9.93 13.43 4.05
CA ILE A 196 -11.22 13.09 3.47
C ILE A 196 -12.19 14.27 3.64
N PRO A 197 -12.82 14.77 2.57
CA PRO A 197 -13.83 15.83 2.68
C PRO A 197 -14.94 15.47 3.66
N ALA A 198 -15.40 16.45 4.46
CA ALA A 198 -16.38 16.23 5.53
C ALA A 198 -17.62 15.44 5.07
N LYS A 199 -18.12 15.71 3.86
CA LYS A 199 -19.28 15.01 3.27
C LYS A 199 -19.09 13.49 3.06
N TYR A 200 -17.86 13.01 2.99
CA TYR A 200 -17.53 11.60 2.79
C TYR A 200 -16.91 10.95 4.03
N LEU A 201 -16.64 11.74 5.07
CA LEU A 201 -15.84 11.30 6.22
C LEU A 201 -16.50 10.16 6.98
N GLU A 202 -17.80 10.25 7.27
CA GLU A 202 -18.50 9.23 8.07
C GLU A 202 -18.45 7.85 7.42
N GLY A 203 -18.75 7.78 6.12
CA GLY A 203 -18.67 6.54 5.35
C GLY A 203 -17.24 5.97 5.32
N ASN A 204 -16.23 6.83 5.13
CA ASN A 204 -14.83 6.40 5.10
C ASN A 204 -14.34 5.93 6.47
N LEU A 205 -14.78 6.53 7.58
CA LEU A 205 -14.48 6.02 8.93
C LEU A 205 -15.08 4.64 9.16
N LYS A 206 -16.34 4.40 8.72
CA LYS A 206 -16.96 3.07 8.78
C LYS A 206 -16.19 2.05 7.93
N ALA A 207 -15.79 2.44 6.71
CA ALA A 207 -14.99 1.62 5.82
C ALA A 207 -13.63 1.24 6.43
N PHE A 208 -12.92 2.21 7.01
CA PHE A 208 -11.65 1.98 7.69
C PHE A 208 -11.79 0.99 8.86
N GLN A 209 -12.82 1.17 9.68
CA GLN A 209 -13.08 0.27 10.82
C GLN A 209 -13.49 -1.14 10.36
N ALA A 210 -14.26 -1.28 9.28
CA ALA A 210 -14.58 -2.58 8.69
C ALA A 210 -13.29 -3.30 8.21
N GLY A 211 -12.41 -2.57 7.52
CA GLY A 211 -11.09 -3.03 7.13
C GLY A 211 -10.26 -3.55 8.30
N ARG A 212 -10.14 -2.75 9.37
CA ARG A 212 -9.42 -3.14 10.59
C ARG A 212 -9.95 -4.44 11.19
N LYS A 213 -11.27 -4.55 11.34
CA LYS A 213 -11.92 -5.73 11.95
C LYS A 213 -11.67 -7.02 11.16
N MET A 214 -11.60 -6.95 9.83
CA MET A 214 -11.35 -8.14 9.00
C MET A 214 -9.90 -8.65 9.07
N ALA A 215 -8.95 -7.80 9.49
CA ALA A 215 -7.52 -8.12 9.56
C ALA A 215 -6.96 -8.17 10.99
N SER A 216 -7.84 -8.11 12.00
CA SER A 216 -7.49 -8.22 13.43
C SER A 216 -7.65 -9.64 13.94
#